data_AF-A0A7R9DYD1-F1
#
_entry.id   AF-A0A7R9DYD1-F1
#
_cell.length_a   1.000
_cell.length_b   1.000
_cell.length_c   1.000
_cell.angle_alpha   90.00
_cell.angle_beta   90.00
_cell.angle_gamma   90.00
#
_symmetry.space_group_name_H-M   'P 1'
#
loop_
_entity.id
_entity.type
_entity.pdbx_description
1 polymer ?
#
loop_
_entity_poly.entity_id
_entity_poly.type
_entity_poly.pdbx_seq_one_letter_code
_entity_poly.pdbx_strand_id
1 'polypeptide(L)'
;MWPQSGEMEHVRNLSEEAHRRGSNYTIWFGHYPTSCILTPGPGGVRALIGSHKEGLVYLCGHYHTLGGMVSNMYTLQQAGFLELELGDWKDNRLYRVAAVDHGLFSFIDVHHRDWPVILITNPKHTLYKMSTREPLNRMRNSTHIRMLIFSLSHIVDVQVKVDEEGWRTCTAVKGPLYVAMWEPNKYSQGLHYIHVHVKDGDGREKMITQPFSLDDTRLGFHLLPRFVLMSNITNKYQKPKLPLRCLQCWLQKLWILGTVDRIFYPLVLYALYLTVGPWSVGEVIEGYTGIIFAWGTIINGVYLPGSFTYAYGFLQLANALVVLRSTAEDGEIEMFTFQMPITLLLAHALDRRLRNHGYEKPCTILGLFWKHSLFVVLIGLQMMFAYFFWLAYGTMAFLLGPLRSWSIVLAVVLWHQANTLPEHCLRTCLSEASIRGMQSTKDGLKYYNYRCNTVSFTKNFNKKGRGPISCTWLDLKKRGLRLNGINKSKKIKRK
;
A
#
# COMPACT_ATOMS: atom_id res chain seq x y z
N MET A 1 15.62 -10.47 20.38
CA MET A 1 15.20 -11.37 21.47
C MET A 1 14.27 -12.39 20.84
N TRP A 2 14.59 -13.68 20.86
CA TRP A 2 13.69 -14.72 20.33
C TRP A 2 12.59 -14.95 21.37
N PRO A 3 11.29 -14.92 21.02
CA PRO A 3 10.24 -15.28 21.96
C PRO A 3 10.43 -16.76 22.32
N GLN A 4 10.59 -17.01 23.62
CA GLN A 4 10.74 -18.37 24.13
C GLN A 4 9.44 -19.14 23.85
N SER A 5 9.54 -20.40 23.44
CA SER A 5 8.39 -21.21 23.01
C SER A 5 7.26 -21.29 24.04
N GLY A 6 7.59 -21.14 25.33
CA GLY A 6 6.64 -21.16 26.44
C GLY A 6 5.61 -20.03 26.45
N GLU A 7 5.91 -18.83 25.93
CA GLU A 7 4.92 -17.72 25.96
C GLU A 7 3.71 -18.02 25.06
N MET A 8 3.97 -18.49 23.84
CA MET A 8 2.93 -18.88 22.89
C MET A 8 2.14 -20.11 23.33
N GLU A 9 2.74 -20.99 24.12
CA GLU A 9 2.06 -22.13 24.74
C GLU A 9 1.20 -21.69 25.93
N HIS A 10 1.72 -20.81 26.79
CA HIS A 10 0.98 -20.23 27.91
C HIS A 10 -0.28 -19.48 27.43
N VAL A 11 -0.13 -18.58 26.46
CA VAL A 11 -1.25 -17.83 25.87
C VAL A 11 -2.26 -18.75 25.18
N ARG A 12 -1.81 -19.86 24.58
CA ARG A 12 -2.70 -20.89 24.03
C ARG A 12 -3.48 -21.59 25.12
N ASN A 13 -2.84 -21.98 26.22
CA ASN A 13 -3.50 -22.64 27.34
C ASN A 13 -4.57 -21.75 27.99
N LEU A 14 -4.32 -20.44 28.10
CA LEU A 14 -5.33 -19.46 28.52
C LEU A 14 -6.52 -19.39 27.57
N SER A 15 -6.29 -19.43 26.25
CA SER A 15 -7.38 -19.44 25.25
C SER A 15 -8.21 -20.73 25.31
N GLU A 16 -7.57 -21.89 25.44
CA GLU A 16 -8.25 -23.18 25.61
C GLU A 16 -9.00 -23.25 26.95
N GLU A 17 -8.49 -22.62 28.00
CA GLU A 17 -9.22 -22.49 29.27
C GLU A 17 -10.44 -21.58 29.15
N ALA A 18 -10.33 -20.42 28.48
CA ALA A 18 -11.47 -19.53 28.25
C ALA A 18 -12.59 -20.23 27.45
N HIS A 19 -12.22 -21.00 26.42
CA HIS A 19 -13.17 -21.81 25.66
C HIS A 19 -13.80 -22.92 26.52
N ARG A 20 -13.00 -23.71 27.25
CA ARG A 20 -13.51 -24.77 28.15
C ARG A 20 -14.43 -24.25 29.26
N ARG A 21 -14.21 -23.02 29.74
CA ARG A 21 -15.07 -22.35 30.73
C ARG A 21 -16.39 -21.81 30.13
N GLY A 22 -16.57 -21.88 28.81
CA GLY A 22 -17.77 -21.38 28.14
C GLY A 22 -17.86 -19.86 28.04
N SER A 23 -16.73 -19.15 28.08
CA SER A 23 -16.68 -17.69 27.94
C SER A 23 -17.30 -17.24 26.63
N ASN A 24 -18.36 -16.42 26.67
CA ASN A 24 -19.06 -16.00 25.45
C ASN A 24 -18.17 -15.21 24.48
N TYR A 25 -17.22 -14.44 25.01
CA TYR A 25 -16.32 -13.57 24.24
C TYR A 25 -14.92 -13.56 24.86
N THR A 26 -13.89 -13.47 24.02
CA THR A 26 -12.50 -13.28 24.41
C THR A 26 -11.96 -12.02 23.73
N ILE A 27 -11.44 -11.10 24.53
CA ILE A 27 -10.77 -9.88 24.09
C ILE A 27 -9.27 -10.08 24.29
N TRP A 28 -8.50 -9.90 23.23
CA TRP A 28 -7.06 -10.10 23.22
C TRP A 28 -6.35 -8.75 23.31
N PHE A 29 -5.28 -8.70 24.10
CA PHE A 29 -4.43 -7.51 24.25
C PHE A 29 -2.98 -7.87 23.93
N GLY A 30 -2.27 -6.97 23.25
CA GLY A 30 -0.83 -7.06 23.07
C GLY A 30 -0.26 -5.74 22.57
N HIS A 31 0.96 -5.37 22.97
CA HIS A 31 1.51 -4.06 22.60
C HIS A 31 1.71 -3.92 21.08
N TYR A 32 2.24 -4.96 20.43
CA TYR A 32 2.58 -4.93 19.00
C TYR A 32 1.41 -5.39 18.11
N PRO A 33 1.26 -4.85 16.89
CA PRO A 33 0.36 -5.38 15.88
C PRO A 33 0.85 -6.75 15.41
N THR A 34 -0.08 -7.61 15.01
CA THR A 34 0.21 -9.01 14.68
C THR A 34 1.12 -9.17 13.45
N SER A 35 1.31 -8.12 12.64
CA SER A 35 2.29 -8.07 11.54
C SER A 35 3.75 -8.03 12.00
N CYS A 36 4.01 -7.52 13.21
CA CYS A 36 5.35 -7.45 13.82
C CYS A 36 5.71 -8.67 14.69
N ILE A 37 4.71 -9.43 15.15
CA ILE A 37 4.95 -10.50 16.13
C ILE A 37 5.55 -11.74 15.45
N LEU A 38 6.86 -11.92 15.63
CA LEU A 38 7.58 -13.13 15.24
C LEU A 38 7.05 -14.34 16.02
N THR A 39 6.41 -15.28 15.31
CA THR A 39 5.88 -16.51 15.92
C THR A 39 6.28 -17.73 15.09
N PRO A 40 6.86 -18.78 15.72
CA PRO A 40 7.18 -20.02 15.02
C PRO A 40 5.90 -20.80 14.68
N GLY A 41 5.86 -21.38 13.48
CA GLY A 41 4.75 -22.21 13.00
C GLY A 41 3.80 -21.53 12.00
N PRO A 42 2.95 -22.31 11.31
CA PRO A 42 2.04 -21.78 10.30
C PRO A 42 0.94 -20.89 10.89
N GLY A 43 0.80 -19.68 10.37
CA GLY A 43 -0.28 -18.73 10.73
C GLY A 43 -0.01 -17.88 11.99
N GLY A 44 0.98 -18.25 12.81
CA GLY A 44 1.47 -17.44 13.92
C GLY A 44 0.41 -17.05 14.95
N VAL A 45 0.61 -15.89 15.61
CA VAL A 45 -0.33 -15.36 16.62
C VAL A 45 -1.75 -15.16 16.08
N ARG A 46 -1.91 -14.81 14.80
CA ARG A 46 -3.24 -14.63 14.16
C ARG A 46 -4.04 -15.92 14.10
N ALA A 47 -3.37 -17.07 13.88
CA ALA A 47 -4.03 -18.37 13.90
C ALA A 47 -4.47 -18.77 15.33
N LEU A 48 -3.73 -18.33 16.35
CA LEU A 48 -4.11 -18.55 17.75
C LEU A 48 -5.32 -17.69 18.15
N ILE A 49 -5.25 -16.36 17.94
CA ILE A 49 -6.39 -15.43 18.18
C ILE A 49 -7.64 -15.89 17.39
N GLY A 50 -7.43 -16.40 16.18
CA GLY A 50 -8.48 -16.86 15.29
C GLY A 50 -9.07 -18.25 15.60
N SER A 51 -8.45 -19.05 16.47
CA SER A 51 -8.78 -20.47 16.66
C SER A 51 -10.21 -20.72 17.14
N HIS A 52 -10.65 -19.95 18.12
CA HIS A 52 -11.99 -20.00 18.72
C HIS A 52 -12.82 -18.81 18.22
N LYS A 53 -14.11 -18.99 17.93
CA LYS A 53 -14.99 -17.94 17.36
C LYS A 53 -15.23 -16.79 18.34
N GLU A 54 -15.16 -17.11 19.62
CA GLU A 54 -15.31 -16.26 20.78
C GLU A 54 -14.25 -15.15 20.83
N GLY A 55 -13.08 -15.33 20.19
CA GLY A 55 -12.06 -14.29 20.03
C GLY A 55 -12.55 -13.15 19.13
N LEU A 56 -13.15 -12.11 19.71
CA LEU A 56 -13.76 -11.03 18.92
C LEU A 56 -12.70 -10.06 18.36
N VAL A 57 -11.79 -9.61 19.20
CA VAL A 57 -10.95 -8.45 18.91
C VAL A 57 -9.55 -8.60 19.51
N TYR A 58 -8.56 -8.12 18.77
CA TYR A 58 -7.19 -7.89 19.21
C TYR A 58 -6.94 -6.38 19.31
N LEU A 59 -6.62 -5.92 20.51
CA LEU A 59 -6.37 -4.52 20.86
C LEU A 59 -4.87 -4.30 21.02
N CYS A 60 -4.32 -3.35 20.26
CA CYS A 60 -2.87 -3.10 20.20
C CYS A 60 -2.49 -1.61 20.03
N GLY A 61 -1.19 -1.33 20.05
CA GLY A 61 -0.56 -0.03 19.75
C GLY A 61 0.71 -0.24 18.92
N HIS A 62 1.74 0.60 19.15
CA HIS A 62 3.09 0.61 18.54
C HIS A 62 3.27 1.51 17.31
N TYR A 63 2.54 1.30 16.21
CA TYR A 63 2.52 2.21 15.07
C TYR A 63 1.63 3.44 15.32
N HIS A 64 0.60 3.30 16.16
CA HIS A 64 -0.37 4.33 16.50
C HIS A 64 -1.07 4.90 15.26
N THR A 65 -0.93 6.19 14.95
CA THR A 65 -1.45 6.79 13.69
C THR A 65 -0.41 6.82 12.56
N LEU A 66 0.68 6.05 12.68
CA LEU A 66 1.87 6.13 11.83
C LEU A 66 2.40 7.58 11.73
N GLY A 67 2.53 8.25 12.88
CA GLY A 67 2.94 9.65 12.94
C GLY A 67 1.93 10.62 12.32
N GLY A 68 0.64 10.29 12.34
CA GLY A 68 -0.45 11.06 11.72
C GLY A 68 -0.78 10.68 10.28
N MET A 69 -0.02 9.81 9.62
CA MET A 69 -0.27 9.39 8.23
C MET A 69 -1.53 8.52 8.07
N VAL A 70 -2.01 7.87 9.13
CA VAL A 70 -3.24 7.06 9.11
C VAL A 70 -4.06 7.32 10.37
N SER A 71 -5.22 7.94 10.23
CA SER A 71 -6.12 8.25 11.35
C SER A 71 -6.66 6.99 12.05
N ASN A 72 -7.04 5.98 11.28
CA ASN A 72 -7.72 4.77 11.76
C ASN A 72 -6.94 3.50 11.38
N MET A 73 -6.15 2.96 12.32
CA MET A 73 -5.39 1.71 12.13
C MET A 73 -6.21 0.47 12.52
N TYR A 74 -7.24 0.18 11.73
CA TYR A 74 -8.14 -0.97 11.95
C TYR A 74 -8.13 -1.92 10.75
N THR A 75 -8.29 -3.22 10.99
CA THR A 75 -8.60 -4.20 9.94
C THR A 75 -9.41 -5.37 10.46
N LEU A 76 -10.17 -6.02 9.57
CA LEU A 76 -10.72 -7.36 9.80
C LEU A 76 -9.69 -8.39 9.30
N GLN A 77 -9.15 -9.20 10.22
CA GLN A 77 -8.17 -10.23 9.87
C GLN A 77 -8.81 -11.39 9.10
N GLN A 78 -8.02 -12.15 8.34
CA GLN A 78 -8.53 -13.29 7.56
C GLN A 78 -9.21 -14.38 8.42
N ALA A 79 -8.82 -14.48 9.71
CA ALA A 79 -9.46 -15.38 10.66
C ALA A 79 -10.81 -14.84 11.19
N GLY A 80 -11.23 -13.64 10.78
CA GLY A 80 -12.55 -13.05 11.06
C GLY A 80 -12.67 -12.23 12.35
N PHE A 81 -11.57 -12.03 13.09
CA PHE A 81 -11.53 -11.12 14.25
C PHE A 81 -11.09 -9.71 13.83
N LEU A 82 -11.47 -8.69 14.59
CA LEU A 82 -11.00 -7.31 14.38
C LEU A 82 -9.61 -7.13 15.02
N GLU A 83 -8.68 -6.55 14.28
CA GLU A 83 -7.43 -6.02 14.82
C GLU A 83 -7.52 -4.50 14.81
N LEU A 84 -7.52 -3.92 16.02
CA LEU A 84 -7.79 -2.51 16.25
C LEU A 84 -6.62 -1.90 17.00
N GLU A 85 -5.70 -1.32 16.26
CA GLU A 85 -4.64 -0.52 16.83
C GLU A 85 -5.20 0.85 17.28
N LEU A 86 -4.70 1.39 18.39
CA LEU A 86 -5.15 2.67 18.95
C LEU A 86 -4.03 3.72 18.82
N GLY A 87 -4.41 4.92 18.38
CA GLY A 87 -3.53 6.09 18.39
C GLY A 87 -3.03 6.41 19.81
N ASP A 88 -1.85 6.99 19.94
CA ASP A 88 -1.23 7.15 21.26
C ASP A 88 -1.89 8.26 22.11
N TRP A 89 -1.65 8.18 23.42
CA TRP A 89 -2.10 9.18 24.37
C TRP A 89 -1.18 10.42 24.47
N LYS A 90 0.07 10.33 23.99
CA LYS A 90 1.11 11.36 24.22
C LYS A 90 0.92 12.56 23.31
N ASP A 91 0.80 12.28 22.02
CA ASP A 91 0.78 13.22 20.90
C ASP A 91 -0.64 13.29 20.31
N ASN A 92 -1.30 12.14 20.04
CA ASN A 92 -2.66 12.12 19.46
C ASN A 92 -3.80 12.27 20.49
N ARG A 93 -3.52 12.05 21.79
CA ARG A 93 -4.48 12.16 22.91
C ARG A 93 -5.75 11.29 22.73
N LEU A 94 -5.61 10.14 22.09
CA LEU A 94 -6.73 9.24 21.77
C LEU A 94 -6.99 8.20 22.87
N TYR A 95 -8.26 7.87 23.10
CA TYR A 95 -8.71 6.75 23.92
C TYR A 95 -9.89 6.03 23.24
N ARG A 96 -10.09 4.75 23.52
CA ARG A 96 -11.16 3.93 22.93
C ARG A 96 -12.28 3.69 23.92
N VAL A 97 -13.52 3.91 23.48
CA VAL A 97 -14.73 3.43 24.16
C VAL A 97 -15.26 2.24 23.37
N ALA A 98 -15.46 1.10 24.02
CA ALA A 98 -15.98 -0.12 23.41
C ALA A 98 -17.05 -0.76 24.28
N ALA A 99 -18.03 -1.40 23.64
CA ALA A 99 -19.17 -2.05 24.31
C ALA A 99 -19.57 -3.34 23.58
N VAL A 100 -20.05 -4.33 24.32
CA VAL A 100 -20.70 -5.53 23.78
C VAL A 100 -22.20 -5.44 24.06
N ASP A 101 -22.99 -5.21 23.02
CA ASP A 101 -24.44 -5.05 23.09
C ASP A 101 -25.12 -6.27 22.48
N HIS A 102 -25.72 -7.12 23.33
CA HIS A 102 -26.34 -8.39 22.91
C HIS A 102 -25.42 -9.24 22.00
N GLY A 103 -24.10 -9.22 22.25
CA GLY A 103 -23.08 -9.96 21.49
C GLY A 103 -22.57 -9.26 20.23
N LEU A 104 -22.97 -8.03 19.97
CA LEU A 104 -22.39 -7.16 18.93
C LEU A 104 -21.32 -6.27 19.58
N PHE A 105 -20.07 -6.32 19.12
CA PHE A 105 -18.98 -5.52 19.65
C PHE A 105 -18.86 -4.20 18.88
N SER A 106 -19.19 -3.07 19.49
CA SER A 106 -19.09 -1.74 18.88
C SER A 106 -18.06 -0.89 19.62
N PHE A 107 -17.32 -0.05 18.89
CA PHE A 107 -16.29 0.82 19.46
C PHE A 107 -16.19 2.15 18.72
N ILE A 108 -15.62 3.14 19.38
CA ILE A 108 -15.19 4.44 18.85
C ILE A 108 -13.84 4.83 19.47
N ASP A 109 -13.06 5.60 18.73
CA ASP A 109 -11.84 6.24 19.20
C ASP A 109 -12.12 7.74 19.35
N VAL A 110 -11.72 8.32 20.47
CA VAL A 110 -12.17 9.62 20.95
C VAL A 110 -10.96 10.44 21.39
N HIS A 111 -10.90 11.71 21.01
CA HIS A 111 -9.87 12.61 21.50
C HIS A 111 -10.17 13.07 22.93
N HIS A 112 -9.15 13.23 23.75
CA HIS A 112 -9.29 13.83 25.08
C HIS A 112 -9.94 15.22 25.00
N ARG A 113 -10.94 15.47 25.87
CA ARG A 113 -11.79 16.68 25.92
C ARG A 113 -12.81 16.84 24.78
N ASP A 114 -12.93 15.88 23.88
CA ASP A 114 -13.98 15.85 22.86
C ASP A 114 -15.29 15.30 23.47
N TRP A 115 -16.22 16.20 23.82
CA TRP A 115 -17.49 15.92 24.50
C TRP A 115 -18.68 16.59 23.78
N PRO A 116 -19.88 15.97 23.76
CA PRO A 116 -20.21 14.64 24.28
C PRO A 116 -19.55 13.48 23.50
N VAL A 117 -19.59 12.27 24.07
CA VAL A 117 -19.09 11.03 23.46
C VAL A 117 -20.29 10.13 23.14
N ILE A 118 -20.37 9.64 21.91
CA ILE A 118 -21.55 8.95 21.38
C ILE A 118 -21.13 7.64 20.71
N LEU A 119 -21.43 6.50 21.32
CA LEU A 119 -21.18 5.15 20.77
C LEU A 119 -22.50 4.48 20.40
N ILE A 120 -22.81 4.38 19.10
CA ILE A 120 -24.01 3.67 18.61
C ILE A 120 -23.73 2.17 18.60
N THR A 121 -24.40 1.43 19.48
CA THR A 121 -24.19 -0.02 19.64
C THR A 121 -25.11 -0.84 18.72
N ASN A 122 -26.34 -0.38 18.50
CA ASN A 122 -27.30 -0.99 17.58
C ASN A 122 -28.08 0.09 16.80
N PRO A 123 -28.13 0.06 15.45
CA PRO A 123 -27.43 -0.87 14.56
C PRO A 123 -25.91 -0.61 14.54
N LYS A 124 -25.12 -1.69 14.55
CA LYS A 124 -23.67 -1.64 14.56
C LYS A 124 -23.09 -1.19 13.21
N HIS A 125 -22.01 -0.43 13.26
CA HIS A 125 -21.28 0.07 12.09
C HIS A 125 -20.88 -1.07 11.12
N THR A 126 -21.25 -0.94 9.84
CA THR A 126 -21.10 -2.02 8.84
C THR A 126 -19.65 -2.45 8.59
N LEU A 127 -18.69 -1.52 8.63
CA LEU A 127 -17.25 -1.76 8.43
C LEU A 127 -16.69 -2.79 9.43
N TYR A 128 -17.26 -2.85 10.63
CA TYR A 128 -16.75 -3.64 11.74
C TYR A 128 -17.51 -4.96 11.96
N LYS A 129 -18.36 -5.39 11.02
CA LYS A 129 -19.15 -6.64 11.12
C LYS A 129 -18.28 -7.89 11.07
N MET A 130 -18.36 -8.74 12.09
CA MET A 130 -17.68 -10.04 12.16
C MET A 130 -18.70 -11.18 11.97
N SER A 131 -19.17 -11.40 10.74
CA SER A 131 -20.28 -12.32 10.43
C SER A 131 -20.08 -13.79 10.83
N THR A 132 -18.85 -14.23 11.14
CA THR A 132 -18.56 -15.58 11.63
C THR A 132 -18.44 -15.67 13.16
N ARG A 133 -18.49 -14.53 13.87
CA ARG A 133 -18.26 -14.38 15.32
C ARG A 133 -19.39 -13.65 16.05
N GLU A 134 -20.16 -12.81 15.35
CA GLU A 134 -21.25 -12.01 15.93
C GLU A 134 -22.65 -12.48 15.48
N PRO A 135 -23.67 -12.41 16.35
CA PRO A 135 -25.06 -12.77 16.04
C PRO A 135 -25.78 -11.64 15.29
N LEU A 136 -25.31 -11.28 14.08
CA LEU A 136 -25.79 -10.11 13.32
C LEU A 136 -27.31 -10.07 13.09
N ASN A 137 -27.98 -11.22 13.04
CA ASN A 137 -29.45 -11.33 12.95
C ASN A 137 -30.17 -10.61 14.11
N ARG A 138 -29.53 -10.40 15.27
CA ARG A 138 -30.10 -9.64 16.39
C ARG A 138 -30.36 -8.17 16.04
N MET A 139 -29.67 -7.59 15.06
CA MET A 139 -29.97 -6.24 14.58
C MET A 139 -31.31 -6.18 13.84
N ARG A 140 -31.59 -7.19 12.98
CA ARG A 140 -32.87 -7.31 12.25
C ARG A 140 -34.07 -7.52 13.17
N ASN A 141 -33.85 -8.14 14.32
CA ASN A 141 -34.90 -8.44 15.30
C ASN A 141 -34.97 -7.42 16.46
N SER A 142 -34.17 -6.34 16.43
CA SER A 142 -34.14 -5.36 17.50
C SER A 142 -35.27 -4.34 17.37
N THR A 143 -36.07 -4.16 18.42
CA THR A 143 -37.12 -3.11 18.48
C THR A 143 -36.58 -1.69 18.71
N HIS A 144 -35.31 -1.58 19.11
CA HIS A 144 -34.70 -0.30 19.47
C HIS A 144 -33.36 -0.07 18.77
N ILE A 145 -33.14 1.17 18.35
CA ILE A 145 -31.80 1.77 18.24
C ILE A 145 -31.27 1.92 19.67
N ARG A 146 -29.98 1.63 19.88
CA ARG A 146 -29.30 1.72 21.18
C ARG A 146 -27.95 2.41 21.04
N MET A 147 -27.65 3.31 21.97
CA MET A 147 -26.41 4.07 22.00
C MET A 147 -25.98 4.37 23.44
N LEU A 148 -24.67 4.47 23.65
CA LEU A 148 -24.08 4.91 24.90
C LEU A 148 -23.58 6.35 24.73
N ILE A 149 -24.06 7.25 25.59
CA ILE A 149 -23.73 8.68 25.58
C ILE A 149 -23.09 9.06 26.90
N PHE A 150 -21.97 9.77 26.83
CA PHE A 150 -21.22 10.27 27.98
C PHE A 150 -20.92 11.76 27.80
N SER A 151 -21.05 12.55 28.86
CA SER A 151 -20.50 13.90 28.91
C SER A 151 -20.08 14.25 30.34
N LEU A 152 -19.40 15.39 30.52
CA LEU A 152 -19.03 15.93 31.83
C LEU A 152 -20.24 16.53 32.57
N SER A 153 -21.28 16.93 31.83
CA SER A 153 -22.55 17.45 32.34
C SER A 153 -23.69 16.52 31.98
N HIS A 154 -24.85 16.75 32.60
CA HIS A 154 -26.06 15.98 32.31
C HIS A 154 -26.51 16.21 30.85
N ILE A 155 -26.99 15.15 30.20
CA ILE A 155 -27.49 15.25 28.83
C ILE A 155 -28.91 15.86 28.86
N VAL A 156 -29.16 16.86 28.00
CA VAL A 156 -30.41 17.62 27.92
C VAL A 156 -31.28 17.14 26.77
N ASP A 157 -30.69 16.89 25.60
CA ASP A 157 -31.39 16.43 24.41
C ASP A 157 -30.57 15.37 23.68
N VAL A 158 -31.26 14.35 23.17
CA VAL A 158 -30.69 13.29 22.33
C VAL A 158 -31.69 13.02 21.21
N GLN A 159 -31.27 13.25 19.98
CA GLN A 159 -32.09 13.05 18.79
C GLN A 159 -31.41 12.09 17.82
N VAL A 160 -32.21 11.28 17.16
CA VAL A 160 -31.74 10.34 16.14
C VAL A 160 -32.61 10.41 14.90
N LYS A 161 -32.00 10.27 13.73
CA LYS A 161 -32.70 9.96 12.49
C LYS A 161 -31.96 8.88 11.71
N VAL A 162 -32.67 8.23 10.80
CA VAL A 162 -32.09 7.28 9.83
C VAL A 162 -32.30 7.86 8.44
N ASP A 163 -31.23 7.90 7.65
CA ASP A 163 -31.18 8.51 6.32
C ASP A 163 -31.78 9.94 6.32
N GLU A 164 -32.79 10.17 5.48
CA GLU A 164 -33.51 11.45 5.33
C GLU A 164 -34.81 11.53 6.15
N GLU A 165 -35.05 10.57 7.06
CA GLU A 165 -36.22 10.63 7.95
C GLU A 165 -36.15 11.80 8.95
N GLY A 166 -37.32 12.15 9.51
CA GLY A 166 -37.43 13.14 10.59
C GLY A 166 -36.72 12.72 11.87
N TRP A 167 -36.19 13.71 12.60
CA TRP A 167 -35.57 13.51 13.91
C TRP A 167 -36.56 12.97 14.95
N ARG A 168 -36.09 12.05 15.79
CA ARG A 168 -36.84 11.42 16.88
C ARG A 168 -36.06 11.55 18.18
N THR A 169 -36.72 11.95 19.26
CA THR A 169 -36.08 12.02 20.60
C THR A 169 -35.81 10.61 21.14
N CYS A 170 -34.63 10.42 21.74
CA CYS A 170 -34.25 9.17 22.42
C CYS A 170 -34.62 9.22 23.91
N THR A 171 -35.03 8.10 24.48
CA THR A 171 -35.29 7.97 25.91
C THR A 171 -34.06 7.48 26.66
N ALA A 172 -33.76 8.09 27.80
CA ALA A 172 -32.74 7.60 28.74
C ALA A 172 -33.27 6.35 29.45
N VAL A 173 -32.44 5.31 29.59
CA VAL A 173 -32.82 4.05 30.25
C VAL A 173 -32.09 3.87 31.57
N LYS A 174 -30.75 3.78 31.55
CA LYS A 174 -29.93 3.64 32.75
C LYS A 174 -28.48 4.03 32.48
N GLY A 175 -27.93 4.89 33.32
CA GLY A 175 -26.56 5.40 33.14
C GLY A 175 -26.39 6.03 31.75
N PRO A 176 -25.36 5.67 30.96
CA PRO A 176 -25.13 6.24 29.64
C PRO A 176 -26.06 5.69 28.54
N LEU A 177 -26.98 4.75 28.82
CA LEU A 177 -27.79 4.10 27.79
C LEU A 177 -29.00 4.94 27.37
N TYR A 178 -29.05 5.29 26.08
CA TYR A 178 -30.19 5.93 25.41
C TYR A 178 -30.72 5.03 24.29
N VAL A 179 -32.03 5.07 24.06
CA VAL A 179 -32.71 4.23 23.07
C VAL A 179 -33.77 5.00 22.27
N ALA A 180 -34.07 4.53 21.07
CA ALA A 180 -35.19 5.01 20.26
C ALA A 180 -35.89 3.87 19.54
N MET A 181 -37.21 3.94 19.42
CA MET A 181 -38.00 2.94 18.70
C MET A 181 -37.78 3.06 17.18
N TRP A 182 -37.58 1.91 16.53
CA TRP A 182 -37.40 1.82 15.08
C TRP A 182 -37.96 0.51 14.52
N GLU A 183 -38.07 0.41 13.21
CA GLU A 183 -38.54 -0.78 12.49
C GLU A 183 -37.43 -1.28 11.53
N PRO A 184 -36.64 -2.30 11.92
CA PRO A 184 -35.52 -2.80 11.11
C PRO A 184 -35.90 -3.20 9.68
N ASN A 185 -37.14 -3.64 9.46
CA ASN A 185 -37.62 -4.11 8.15
C ASN A 185 -37.54 -3.03 7.06
N LYS A 186 -37.64 -1.75 7.43
CA LYS A 186 -37.50 -0.60 6.52
C LYS A 186 -36.08 -0.46 5.95
N TYR A 187 -35.08 -0.98 6.66
CA TYR A 187 -33.64 -0.84 6.34
C TYR A 187 -32.99 -2.19 6.02
N SER A 188 -33.77 -3.11 5.45
CA SER A 188 -33.45 -4.54 5.39
C SER A 188 -32.42 -4.93 4.30
N GLN A 189 -32.16 -4.04 3.34
CA GLN A 189 -31.27 -4.22 2.20
C GLN A 189 -30.45 -2.94 1.94
N GLY A 190 -29.18 -3.09 1.57
CA GLY A 190 -28.31 -1.98 1.22
C GLY A 190 -27.65 -1.26 2.41
N LEU A 191 -27.13 -0.07 2.13
CA LEU A 191 -26.36 0.76 3.07
C LEU A 191 -27.21 1.94 3.53
N HIS A 192 -27.31 2.11 4.84
CA HIS A 192 -28.08 3.17 5.50
C HIS A 192 -27.20 3.95 6.48
N TYR A 193 -27.61 5.14 6.83
CA TYR A 193 -26.89 6.05 7.72
C TYR A 193 -27.76 6.41 8.92
N ILE A 194 -27.23 6.18 10.12
CA ILE A 194 -27.87 6.67 11.35
C ILE A 194 -27.14 7.94 11.79
N HIS A 195 -27.90 9.01 11.99
CA HIS A 195 -27.42 10.29 12.48
C HIS A 195 -27.89 10.49 13.91
N VAL A 196 -26.99 10.85 14.82
CA VAL A 196 -27.31 11.14 16.22
C VAL A 196 -26.81 12.53 16.57
N HIS A 197 -27.68 13.33 17.17
CA HIS A 197 -27.39 14.63 17.75
C HIS A 197 -27.55 14.56 19.27
N VAL A 198 -26.61 15.14 20.02
CA VAL A 198 -26.63 15.19 21.49
C VAL A 198 -26.29 16.60 21.96
N LYS A 199 -27.05 17.10 22.92
CA LYS A 199 -26.80 18.34 23.66
C LYS A 199 -26.72 18.07 25.15
N ASP A 200 -25.76 18.67 25.84
CA ASP A 200 -25.64 18.62 27.30
C ASP A 200 -25.95 19.95 28.00
N GLY A 201 -26.00 19.90 29.33
CA GLY A 201 -26.35 21.01 30.21
C GLY A 201 -25.37 22.17 30.23
N ASP A 202 -24.14 21.98 29.73
CA ASP A 202 -23.16 23.06 29.57
C ASP A 202 -23.25 23.70 28.17
N GLY A 203 -24.22 23.26 27.35
CA GLY A 203 -24.41 23.72 25.98
C GLY A 203 -23.48 23.07 24.96
N ARG A 204 -22.75 22.00 25.31
CA ARG A 204 -21.94 21.26 24.33
C ARG A 204 -22.85 20.41 23.45
N GLU A 205 -22.66 20.54 22.15
CA GLU A 205 -23.44 19.83 21.13
C GLU A 205 -22.51 18.99 20.25
N LYS A 206 -22.99 17.82 19.82
CA LYS A 206 -22.27 16.97 18.87
C LYS A 206 -23.23 16.19 17.99
N MET A 207 -22.91 16.15 16.70
CA MET A 207 -23.58 15.29 15.73
C MET A 207 -22.60 14.24 15.19
N ILE A 208 -23.02 12.99 15.13
CA ILE A 208 -22.27 11.91 14.47
C ILE A 208 -23.13 11.20 13.43
N THR A 209 -22.46 10.58 12.45
CA THR A 209 -23.10 9.74 11.42
C THR A 209 -22.39 8.39 11.40
N GLN A 210 -23.15 7.29 11.46
CA GLN A 210 -22.63 5.93 11.38
C GLN A 210 -23.30 5.17 10.23
N PRO A 211 -22.54 4.58 9.28
CA PRO A 211 -23.10 3.73 8.25
C PRO A 211 -23.35 2.32 8.81
N PHE A 212 -24.57 1.83 8.62
CA PHE A 212 -24.98 0.47 8.95
C PHE A 212 -25.64 -0.21 7.75
N SER A 213 -25.81 -1.51 7.86
CA SER A 213 -26.61 -2.31 6.93
C SER A 213 -27.15 -3.50 7.70
N LEU A 214 -28.30 -4.05 7.31
CA LEU A 214 -28.84 -5.25 7.94
C LEU A 214 -28.52 -6.54 7.18
N ASP A 215 -28.08 -6.41 5.93
CA ASP A 215 -27.62 -7.50 5.06
C ASP A 215 -26.09 -7.66 5.06
N ASP A 216 -25.57 -8.34 4.04
CA ASP A 216 -24.14 -8.52 3.80
C ASP A 216 -23.48 -7.38 3.01
N THR A 217 -24.17 -6.26 2.75
CA THR A 217 -23.56 -5.04 2.19
C THR A 217 -22.51 -4.51 3.17
N ARG A 218 -21.25 -4.41 2.74
CA ARG A 218 -20.10 -4.05 3.58
C ARG A 218 -19.28 -2.92 2.99
N LEU A 219 -18.79 -2.04 3.86
CA LEU A 219 -17.72 -1.10 3.53
C LEU A 219 -16.35 -1.80 3.61
N GLY A 220 -15.40 -1.33 2.81
CA GLY A 220 -14.01 -1.81 2.85
C GLY A 220 -13.14 -0.93 3.75
N PHE A 221 -12.22 -1.55 4.49
CA PHE A 221 -11.15 -0.83 5.19
C PHE A 221 -10.23 -0.12 4.19
N HIS A 222 -9.70 1.04 4.58
CA HIS A 222 -8.70 1.77 3.80
C HIS A 222 -7.48 0.88 3.49
N LEU A 223 -6.91 1.04 2.28
CA LEU A 223 -5.89 0.13 1.77
C LEU A 223 -4.60 0.14 2.60
N LEU A 224 -4.18 1.30 3.11
CA LEU A 224 -2.93 1.46 3.86
C LEU A 224 -2.94 0.77 5.24
N PRO A 225 -3.89 1.04 6.18
CA PRO A 225 -3.95 0.30 7.45
C PRO A 225 -4.13 -1.20 7.23
N ARG A 226 -4.96 -1.57 6.26
CA ARG A 226 -5.15 -2.98 5.87
C ARG A 226 -3.85 -3.62 5.39
N PHE A 227 -3.05 -2.93 4.57
CA PHE A 227 -1.76 -3.44 4.12
C PHE A 227 -0.78 -3.60 5.29
N VAL A 228 -0.63 -2.58 6.13
CA VAL A 228 0.30 -2.59 7.27
C VAL A 228 -0.08 -3.69 8.28
N LEU A 229 -1.35 -3.76 8.71
CA LEU A 229 -1.82 -4.70 9.73
C LEU A 229 -2.01 -6.13 9.23
N MET A 230 -2.32 -6.36 7.95
CA MET A 230 -2.44 -7.71 7.38
C MET A 230 -1.13 -8.23 6.76
N SER A 231 -0.09 -7.40 6.64
CA SER A 231 1.21 -7.84 6.13
C SER A 231 1.79 -8.96 7.01
N ASN A 232 2.48 -9.91 6.37
CA ASN A 232 3.37 -10.86 7.03
C ASN A 232 4.81 -10.42 6.73
N ILE A 233 5.26 -9.33 7.34
CA ILE A 233 6.65 -8.85 7.18
C ILE A 233 7.65 -9.92 7.65
N THR A 234 7.23 -10.72 8.63
CA THR A 234 8.03 -11.72 9.35
C THR A 234 7.91 -13.14 8.80
N ASN A 235 6.78 -13.52 8.21
CA ASN A 235 6.50 -14.90 7.79
C ASN A 235 6.28 -14.99 6.27
N LYS A 236 7.38 -15.34 5.57
CA LYS A 236 7.56 -15.67 4.14
C LYS A 236 8.11 -14.57 3.23
N TYR A 237 9.35 -14.78 2.79
CA TYR A 237 9.83 -14.42 1.45
C TYR A 237 9.11 -15.23 0.33
N GLN A 238 7.78 -15.32 0.34
CA GLN A 238 7.03 -15.87 -0.80
C GLN A 238 6.78 -14.75 -1.81
N LYS A 239 7.45 -14.85 -2.97
CA LYS A 239 7.30 -13.92 -4.11
C LYS A 239 5.81 -13.66 -4.38
N PRO A 240 5.30 -12.43 -4.24
CA PRO A 240 3.88 -12.13 -4.43
C PRO A 240 3.50 -12.36 -5.90
N LYS A 241 2.51 -13.21 -6.17
CA LYS A 241 1.98 -13.48 -7.52
C LYS A 241 1.05 -12.36 -8.02
N LEU A 242 1.56 -11.14 -8.04
CA LEU A 242 1.10 -10.08 -8.93
C LEU A 242 1.29 -10.54 -10.40
N PRO A 243 0.78 -9.83 -11.43
CA PRO A 243 1.21 -10.00 -12.82
C PRO A 243 2.66 -9.51 -12.97
N LEU A 244 3.60 -10.24 -12.35
CA LEU A 244 4.98 -9.83 -12.10
C LEU A 244 5.76 -9.54 -13.37
N ARG A 245 5.28 -9.86 -14.57
CA ARG A 245 6.04 -9.66 -15.81
C ARG A 245 6.46 -8.20 -16.00
N CYS A 246 5.56 -7.25 -15.79
CA CYS A 246 5.91 -5.83 -15.85
C CYS A 246 6.84 -5.45 -14.68
N LEU A 247 6.48 -5.78 -13.44
CA LEU A 247 7.27 -5.42 -12.26
C LEU A 247 8.68 -6.06 -12.25
N GLN A 248 8.83 -7.29 -12.72
CA GLN A 248 10.12 -7.97 -12.90
C GLN A 248 10.94 -7.33 -14.00
N CYS A 249 10.35 -7.01 -15.16
CA CYS A 249 11.06 -6.26 -16.20
C CYS A 249 11.55 -4.90 -15.71
N TRP A 250 10.79 -4.23 -14.83
CA TRP A 250 11.17 -2.95 -14.23
C TRP A 250 12.26 -3.11 -13.16
N LEU A 251 12.09 -4.05 -12.22
CA LEU A 251 13.09 -4.39 -11.21
C LEU A 251 14.41 -4.88 -11.85
N GLN A 252 14.35 -5.62 -12.95
CA GLN A 252 15.53 -6.06 -13.70
C GLN A 252 16.28 -4.88 -14.34
N LYS A 253 15.56 -3.93 -14.95
CA LYS A 253 16.16 -2.70 -15.49
C LYS A 253 16.81 -1.86 -14.39
N LEU A 254 16.13 -1.69 -13.25
CA LEU A 254 16.67 -0.97 -12.09
C LEU A 254 17.85 -1.69 -11.44
N TRP A 255 17.86 -3.03 -11.44
CA TRP A 255 19.00 -3.82 -10.99
C TRP A 255 20.23 -3.62 -11.90
N ILE A 256 20.06 -3.63 -13.22
CA ILE A 256 21.12 -3.30 -14.19
C ILE A 256 21.65 -1.87 -14.01
N LEU A 257 20.78 -0.91 -13.66
CA LEU A 257 21.22 0.45 -13.31
C LEU A 257 22.09 0.45 -12.04
N GLY A 258 21.68 -0.34 -11.02
CA GLY A 258 22.39 -0.46 -9.75
C GLY A 258 23.74 -1.17 -9.81
N THR A 259 24.03 -1.94 -10.86
CA THR A 259 25.35 -2.55 -11.09
C THR A 259 26.29 -1.65 -11.92
N VAL A 260 25.86 -0.47 -12.35
CA VAL A 260 26.68 0.48 -13.13
C VAL A 260 27.05 1.68 -12.27
N ASP A 261 28.09 1.52 -11.46
CA ASP A 261 28.64 2.51 -10.51
C ASP A 261 28.66 3.95 -11.05
N ARG A 262 29.15 4.14 -12.29
CA ARG A 262 29.28 5.47 -12.93
C ARG A 262 27.96 6.23 -13.06
N ILE A 263 26.83 5.53 -13.10
CA ILE A 263 25.48 6.13 -13.16
C ILE A 263 24.78 6.01 -11.80
N PHE A 264 24.99 4.90 -11.08
CA PHE A 264 24.39 4.66 -9.77
C PHE A 264 24.85 5.68 -8.72
N TYR A 265 26.16 5.89 -8.56
CA TYR A 265 26.66 6.78 -7.51
C TYR A 265 26.20 8.24 -7.69
N PRO A 266 26.29 8.89 -8.87
CA PRO A 266 25.78 10.25 -9.01
C PRO A 266 24.27 10.37 -8.79
N LEU A 267 23.50 9.35 -9.17
CA LEU A 267 22.05 9.32 -8.96
C LEU A 267 21.67 9.24 -7.47
N VAL A 268 22.36 8.39 -6.71
CA VAL A 268 22.15 8.22 -5.26
C VAL A 268 22.71 9.41 -4.48
N LEU A 269 23.92 9.89 -4.82
CA LEU A 269 24.52 11.06 -4.18
C LEU A 269 23.68 12.32 -4.39
N TYR A 270 23.08 12.49 -5.58
CA TYR A 270 22.13 13.58 -5.81
C TYR A 270 20.85 13.44 -4.98
N ALA A 271 20.29 12.22 -4.88
CA ALA A 271 19.12 11.97 -4.03
C ALA A 271 19.41 12.23 -2.53
N LEU A 272 20.59 11.84 -2.04
CA LEU A 272 21.05 12.14 -0.68
C LEU A 272 21.32 13.64 -0.50
N TYR A 273 21.91 14.31 -1.49
CA TYR A 273 22.12 15.75 -1.46
C TYR A 273 20.78 16.50 -1.29
N LEU A 274 19.71 16.06 -1.94
CA LEU A 274 18.39 16.67 -1.79
C LEU A 274 17.77 16.52 -0.39
N THR A 275 18.24 15.60 0.47
CA THR A 275 17.72 15.49 1.84
C THR A 275 18.46 16.37 2.86
N VAL A 276 19.75 16.66 2.63
CA VAL A 276 20.61 17.38 3.59
C VAL A 276 21.14 18.73 3.08
N GLY A 277 21.32 18.88 1.77
CA GLY A 277 21.97 20.03 1.14
C GLY A 277 20.99 21.16 0.78
N PRO A 278 21.52 22.36 0.49
CA PRO A 278 20.71 23.49 0.07
C PRO A 278 20.11 23.24 -1.32
N TRP A 279 18.81 23.46 -1.45
CA TRP A 279 18.07 23.33 -2.70
C TRP A 279 18.25 24.55 -3.61
N SER A 280 18.31 25.73 -2.98
CA SER A 280 18.64 27.00 -3.64
C SER A 280 19.21 28.00 -2.64
N VAL A 281 20.11 28.86 -3.11
CA VAL A 281 20.60 30.06 -2.41
C VAL A 281 20.21 31.28 -3.24
N GLY A 282 19.35 32.14 -2.69
CA GLY A 282 18.73 33.22 -3.44
C GLY A 282 18.30 34.38 -2.54
N GLU A 283 17.88 35.48 -3.15
CA GLU A 283 17.20 36.56 -2.42
C GLU A 283 15.77 36.10 -2.16
N VAL A 284 15.43 35.86 -0.89
CA VAL A 284 14.13 35.29 -0.49
C VAL A 284 13.17 36.39 -0.02
N ILE A 285 13.73 37.51 0.45
CA ILE A 285 13.06 38.74 0.87
C ILE A 285 13.94 39.88 0.35
N GLU A 286 13.36 41.01 -0.04
CA GLU A 286 14.10 42.18 -0.55
C GLU A 286 15.30 42.56 0.35
N GLY A 287 16.49 42.57 -0.22
CA GLY A 287 17.77 42.85 0.47
C GLY A 287 18.35 41.69 1.27
N TYR A 288 17.69 40.53 1.34
CA TYR A 288 18.07 39.41 2.22
C TYR A 288 18.27 38.09 1.48
N THR A 289 19.52 37.61 1.50
CA THR A 289 19.88 36.28 0.99
C THR A 289 19.46 35.19 1.96
N GLY A 290 18.75 34.19 1.45
CA GLY A 290 18.34 32.99 2.17
C GLY A 290 18.86 31.71 1.53
N ILE A 291 19.02 30.68 2.36
CA ILE A 291 19.39 29.32 1.97
C ILE A 291 18.19 28.41 2.23
N ILE A 292 17.64 27.81 1.18
CA ILE A 292 16.45 26.95 1.24
C ILE A 292 16.89 25.49 1.35
N PHE A 293 16.35 24.76 2.33
CA PHE A 293 16.54 23.33 2.53
C PHE A 293 15.20 22.57 2.51
N ALA A 294 15.28 21.24 2.43
CA ALA A 294 14.13 20.35 2.54
C ALA A 294 13.31 20.50 3.83
N TRP A 295 13.96 20.95 4.91
CA TRP A 295 13.40 21.03 6.26
C TRP A 295 13.07 22.47 6.71
N GLY A 296 13.46 23.49 5.95
CA GLY A 296 13.18 24.89 6.25
C GLY A 296 14.12 25.85 5.52
N THR A 297 14.03 27.14 5.83
CA THR A 297 14.84 28.19 5.19
C THR A 297 15.65 28.94 6.25
N ILE A 298 16.92 29.23 5.96
CA ILE A 298 17.79 30.05 6.81
C ILE A 298 17.97 31.42 6.14
N ILE A 299 17.62 32.50 6.84
CA ILE A 299 17.79 33.89 6.36
C ILE A 299 18.60 34.64 7.41
N ASN A 300 19.75 35.22 7.05
CA ASN A 300 20.66 35.92 7.96
C ASN A 300 20.98 35.17 9.28
N GLY A 301 21.08 33.83 9.22
CA GLY A 301 21.34 32.99 10.39
C GLY A 301 20.12 32.67 11.26
N VAL A 302 18.94 33.25 10.97
CA VAL A 302 17.67 32.89 11.59
C VAL A 302 17.04 31.73 10.83
N TYR A 303 16.64 30.68 11.55
CA TYR A 303 15.97 29.52 11.00
C TYR A 303 14.44 29.69 10.99
N LEU A 304 13.84 29.54 9.81
CA LEU A 304 12.40 29.56 9.59
C LEU A 304 11.93 28.12 9.26
N PRO A 305 11.22 27.43 10.17
CA PRO A 305 10.70 26.10 9.90
C PRO A 305 9.58 26.16 8.85
N GLY A 306 9.80 25.49 7.72
CA GLY A 306 8.91 25.52 6.56
C GLY A 306 8.21 24.18 6.32
N SER A 307 6.93 24.07 6.70
CA SER A 307 6.10 22.90 6.33
C SER A 307 5.86 22.81 4.81
N PHE A 308 5.76 23.97 4.13
CA PHE A 308 5.54 24.05 2.69
C PHE A 308 6.76 23.65 1.85
N THR A 309 7.99 23.93 2.29
CA THR A 309 9.20 23.46 1.58
C THR A 309 9.33 21.94 1.68
N TYR A 310 9.00 21.36 2.83
CA TYR A 310 8.94 19.90 3.00
C TYR A 310 7.91 19.24 2.07
N ALA A 311 6.70 19.80 1.98
CA ALA A 311 5.67 19.31 1.04
C ALA A 311 6.15 19.34 -0.41
N TYR A 312 6.79 20.43 -0.84
CA TYR A 312 7.37 20.57 -2.18
C TYR A 312 8.47 19.54 -2.48
N GLY A 313 9.35 19.25 -1.50
CA GLY A 313 10.38 18.21 -1.64
C GLY A 313 9.80 16.81 -1.72
N PHE A 314 8.80 16.53 -0.89
CA PHE A 314 8.09 15.26 -0.93
C PHE A 314 7.41 15.05 -2.29
N LEU A 315 6.71 16.07 -2.81
CA LEU A 315 6.13 16.07 -4.16
C LEU A 315 7.18 16.03 -5.29
N GLN A 316 8.45 16.33 -5.01
CA GLN A 316 9.56 16.23 -5.98
C GLN A 316 10.34 14.91 -5.91
N LEU A 317 10.35 14.21 -4.77
CA LEU A 317 11.02 12.92 -4.54
C LEU A 317 10.07 11.70 -4.64
N ALA A 318 8.85 11.79 -4.11
CA ALA A 318 7.99 10.64 -3.84
C ALA A 318 7.34 10.03 -5.11
N ASN A 319 7.62 8.75 -5.36
CA ASN A 319 6.98 7.99 -6.43
C ASN A 319 6.36 6.69 -5.91
N ALA A 320 5.12 6.43 -6.36
CA ALA A 320 4.77 5.25 -7.16
C ALA A 320 3.28 4.81 -7.03
N LEU A 321 2.29 5.74 -6.96
CA LEU A 321 0.87 5.30 -6.97
C LEU A 321 -0.22 6.28 -7.49
N VAL A 322 0.02 7.13 -8.48
CA VAL A 322 -1.07 8.00 -9.05
C VAL A 322 -1.26 7.92 -10.57
N VAL A 323 -0.30 7.43 -11.35
CA VAL A 323 -0.37 7.38 -12.84
C VAL A 323 -1.34 6.30 -13.39
N LEU A 324 -2.33 5.85 -12.62
CA LEU A 324 -3.36 4.88 -13.05
C LEU A 324 -4.81 5.26 -12.68
N ARG A 325 -5.11 6.55 -12.44
CA ARG A 325 -6.50 7.01 -12.48
C ARG A 325 -6.68 8.39 -13.12
N SER A 326 -6.50 8.44 -14.44
CA SER A 326 -7.06 9.51 -15.26
C SER A 326 -8.56 9.29 -15.45
N THR A 327 -9.35 9.95 -14.61
CA THR A 327 -10.73 10.36 -14.90
C THR A 327 -10.89 11.74 -14.28
N ALA A 328 -11.16 12.74 -15.11
CA ALA A 328 -11.31 14.12 -14.68
C ALA A 328 -12.49 14.30 -13.74
N GLU A 329 -12.29 15.08 -12.68
CA GLU A 329 -12.95 16.37 -12.47
C GLU A 329 -12.12 17.14 -11.41
N ASP A 330 -12.20 18.47 -11.42
CA ASP A 330 -11.40 19.44 -10.67
C ASP A 330 -9.87 19.44 -10.96
N GLY A 331 -9.42 20.58 -11.51
CA GLY A 331 -8.12 20.71 -12.14
C GLY A 331 -6.99 21.09 -11.19
N GLU A 332 -6.35 20.10 -10.57
CA GLU A 332 -4.93 20.19 -10.19
C GLU A 332 -4.17 18.94 -10.69
N ILE A 333 -3.53 19.07 -11.85
CA ILE A 333 -2.56 18.07 -12.33
C ILE A 333 -1.23 18.34 -11.63
N GLU A 334 -1.16 18.04 -10.33
CA GLU A 334 0.08 18.10 -9.58
C GLU A 334 1.10 17.12 -10.20
N MET A 335 2.23 17.68 -10.63
CA MET A 335 3.19 16.96 -11.47
C MET A 335 4.06 16.01 -10.64
N PHE A 336 3.76 14.71 -10.74
CA PHE A 336 4.58 13.67 -10.16
C PHE A 336 6.00 13.62 -10.75
N THR A 337 6.91 14.31 -10.07
CA THR A 337 8.32 13.96 -9.81
C THR A 337 9.29 13.70 -10.96
N PHE A 338 10.40 14.44 -10.97
CA PHE A 338 11.40 14.39 -12.05
C PHE A 338 12.45 13.27 -11.92
N GLN A 339 12.75 12.80 -10.69
CA GLN A 339 13.88 11.89 -10.43
C GLN A 339 13.63 10.45 -10.91
N MET A 340 12.40 9.94 -10.83
CA MET A 340 12.09 8.57 -11.22
C MET A 340 11.93 8.38 -12.74
N PRO A 341 11.22 9.26 -13.49
CA PRO A 341 11.19 9.19 -14.95
C PRO A 341 12.59 9.15 -15.58
N ILE A 342 13.55 9.94 -15.08
CA ILE A 342 14.93 9.88 -15.56
C ILE A 342 15.65 8.59 -15.13
N THR A 343 15.50 8.16 -13.87
CA THR A 343 16.07 6.88 -13.38
C THR A 343 15.60 5.70 -14.26
N LEU A 344 14.30 5.67 -14.59
CA LEU A 344 13.68 4.64 -15.42
C LEU A 344 14.13 4.71 -16.88
N LEU A 345 14.33 5.92 -17.42
CA LEU A 345 14.81 6.13 -18.77
C LEU A 345 16.28 5.73 -18.93
N LEU A 346 17.13 6.03 -17.94
CA LEU A 346 18.52 5.55 -17.85
C LEU A 346 18.57 4.03 -17.74
N ALA A 347 17.77 3.44 -16.84
CA ALA A 347 17.64 2.00 -16.70
C ALA A 347 17.17 1.30 -17.99
N HIS A 348 16.25 1.93 -18.73
CA HIS A 348 15.83 1.43 -20.05
C HIS A 348 16.94 1.55 -21.10
N ALA A 349 17.70 2.65 -21.12
CA ALA A 349 18.80 2.85 -22.07
C ALA A 349 19.92 1.82 -21.88
N LEU A 350 20.31 1.53 -20.63
CA LEU A 350 21.29 0.50 -20.29
C LEU A 350 20.82 -0.90 -20.70
N ASP A 351 19.58 -1.27 -20.33
CA ASP A 351 19.00 -2.56 -20.71
C ASP A 351 18.85 -2.73 -22.23
N ARG A 352 18.57 -1.67 -22.99
CA ARG A 352 18.57 -1.68 -24.47
C ARG A 352 19.97 -1.94 -25.03
N ARG A 353 21.02 -1.31 -24.48
CA ARG A 353 22.41 -1.58 -24.90
C ARG A 353 22.84 -3.00 -24.56
N LEU A 354 22.46 -3.50 -23.38
CA LEU A 354 22.78 -4.87 -22.93
C LEU A 354 22.12 -5.93 -23.83
N ARG A 355 20.85 -5.74 -24.24
CA ARG A 355 20.12 -6.67 -25.12
C ARG A 355 20.59 -6.66 -26.59
N ASN A 356 21.14 -5.54 -27.06
CA ASN A 356 21.60 -5.39 -28.45
C ASN A 356 23.09 -5.75 -28.63
N HIS A 357 23.77 -6.16 -27.56
CA HIS A 357 25.19 -6.53 -27.58
C HIS A 357 25.46 -7.66 -28.58
N GLY A 358 26.28 -7.38 -29.60
CA GLY A 358 26.65 -8.33 -30.67
C GLY A 358 25.71 -8.40 -31.87
N TYR A 359 24.68 -7.55 -31.97
CA TYR A 359 23.85 -7.45 -33.18
C TYR A 359 23.30 -6.03 -33.40
N GLU A 360 24.17 -5.10 -33.81
CA GLU A 360 23.73 -3.76 -34.22
C GLU A 360 23.04 -3.83 -35.58
N LYS A 361 21.70 -3.73 -35.57
CA LYS A 361 20.97 -3.29 -36.77
C LYS A 361 21.24 -1.80 -36.99
N PRO A 362 21.56 -1.35 -38.22
CA PRO A 362 21.70 0.08 -38.50
C PRO A 362 20.39 0.78 -38.16
N CYS A 363 20.45 1.73 -37.21
CA CYS A 363 19.28 2.50 -36.83
C CYS A 363 18.94 3.50 -37.94
N THR A 364 17.71 3.45 -38.45
CA THR A 364 17.17 4.52 -39.29
C THR A 364 17.14 5.84 -38.52
N ILE A 365 17.24 6.97 -39.22
CA ILE A 365 17.23 8.32 -38.62
C ILE A 365 16.00 8.51 -37.71
N LEU A 366 14.83 7.99 -38.13
CA LEU A 366 13.60 7.98 -37.33
C LEU A 366 13.72 7.16 -36.03
N GLY A 367 14.44 6.04 -36.05
CA GLY A 367 14.72 5.22 -34.86
C GLY A 367 15.73 5.83 -33.90
N LEU A 368 16.63 6.71 -34.40
CA LEU A 368 17.51 7.54 -33.58
C LEU A 368 16.73 8.69 -32.93
N PHE A 369 15.85 9.36 -33.69
CA PHE A 369 14.94 10.37 -33.16
C PHE A 369 14.06 9.81 -32.02
N TRP A 370 13.42 8.66 -32.24
CA TRP A 370 12.58 8.00 -31.22
C TRP A 370 13.36 7.45 -30.02
N LYS A 371 14.69 7.24 -30.15
CA LYS A 371 15.55 6.86 -29.02
C LYS A 371 15.77 8.04 -28.05
N HIS A 372 15.76 9.27 -28.56
CA HIS A 372 16.10 10.47 -27.80
C HIS A 372 14.90 11.36 -27.48
N SER A 373 13.77 11.23 -28.19
CA SER A 373 12.55 12.04 -28.00
C SER A 373 12.06 12.11 -26.55
N LEU A 374 11.93 10.97 -25.85
CA LEU A 374 11.49 10.93 -24.45
C LEU A 374 12.44 11.66 -23.50
N PHE A 375 13.75 11.63 -23.77
CA PHE A 375 14.73 12.38 -22.98
C PHE A 375 14.64 13.88 -23.27
N VAL A 376 14.50 14.26 -24.54
CA VAL A 376 14.35 15.67 -24.96
C VAL A 376 13.09 16.30 -24.37
N VAL A 377 11.95 15.58 -24.35
CA VAL A 377 10.71 16.06 -23.71
C VAL A 377 10.90 16.24 -22.20
N LEU A 378 11.56 15.30 -21.53
CA LEU A 378 11.84 15.37 -20.08
C LEU A 378 12.77 16.56 -19.74
N ILE A 379 13.83 16.78 -20.52
CA ILE A 379 14.73 17.93 -20.36
C ILE A 379 14.01 19.25 -20.69
N GLY A 380 13.19 19.29 -21.75
CA GLY A 380 12.39 20.48 -22.09
C GLY A 380 11.45 20.88 -20.96
N LEU A 381 10.80 19.91 -20.32
CA LEU A 381 9.96 20.13 -19.14
C LEU A 381 10.80 20.65 -17.95
N GLN A 382 11.98 20.08 -17.68
CA GLN A 382 12.86 20.58 -16.62
C GLN A 382 13.35 22.01 -16.89
N MET A 383 13.74 22.33 -18.13
CA MET A 383 14.14 23.68 -18.55
C MET A 383 13.00 24.69 -18.36
N MET A 384 11.75 24.31 -18.69
CA MET A 384 10.57 25.14 -18.46
C MET A 384 10.37 25.44 -16.96
N PHE A 385 10.53 24.44 -16.08
CA PHE A 385 10.44 24.66 -14.63
C PHE A 385 11.60 25.46 -14.06
N ALA A 386 12.81 25.26 -14.58
CA ALA A 386 13.96 26.07 -14.18
C ALA A 386 13.81 27.54 -14.65
N TYR A 387 13.16 27.79 -15.79
CA TYR A 387 12.79 29.12 -16.27
C TYR A 387 11.73 29.79 -15.39
N PHE A 388 10.63 29.10 -15.02
CA PHE A 388 9.66 29.65 -14.07
C PHE A 388 10.29 29.92 -12.69
N PHE A 389 11.19 29.06 -12.24
CA PHE A 389 11.96 29.27 -11.01
C PHE A 389 12.88 30.50 -11.10
N TRP A 390 13.54 30.72 -12.25
CA TRP A 390 14.34 31.91 -12.51
C TRP A 390 13.51 33.20 -12.50
N LEU A 391 12.31 33.19 -13.09
CA LEU A 391 11.41 34.34 -13.05
C LEU A 391 10.93 34.68 -11.63
N ALA A 392 10.74 33.66 -10.78
CA ALA A 392 10.22 33.85 -9.43
C ALA A 392 11.28 34.22 -8.38
N TYR A 393 12.51 33.71 -8.52
CA TYR A 393 13.57 33.84 -7.49
C TYR A 393 14.88 34.47 -8.01
N GLY A 394 14.91 34.91 -9.27
CA GLY A 394 16.03 35.64 -9.87
C GLY A 394 17.25 34.79 -10.27
N THR A 395 18.28 35.47 -10.78
CA THR A 395 19.51 34.88 -11.32
C THR A 395 20.32 34.12 -10.28
N MET A 396 20.44 34.66 -9.06
CA MET A 396 21.22 34.03 -7.98
C MET A 396 20.63 32.68 -7.59
N ALA A 397 19.32 32.63 -7.31
CA ALA A 397 18.61 31.41 -6.97
C ALA A 397 18.70 30.34 -8.07
N PHE A 398 18.63 30.76 -9.35
CA PHE A 398 18.73 29.87 -10.51
C PHE A 398 20.13 29.26 -10.65
N LEU A 399 21.20 30.05 -10.56
CA LEU A 399 22.59 29.57 -10.67
C LEU A 399 22.98 28.70 -9.47
N LEU A 400 22.64 29.16 -8.27
CA LEU A 400 22.83 28.44 -7.01
C LEU A 400 21.58 27.64 -6.65
N GLY A 401 20.92 27.03 -7.65
CA GLY A 401 19.69 26.24 -7.50
C GLY A 401 19.87 24.74 -7.81
N PRO A 402 20.67 23.98 -7.03
CA PRO A 402 20.92 22.55 -7.24
C PRO A 402 19.69 21.70 -7.56
N LEU A 403 18.56 22.00 -6.90
CA LEU A 403 17.28 21.30 -7.07
C LEU A 403 16.75 21.34 -8.51
N ARG A 404 17.06 22.41 -9.26
CA ARG A 404 16.43 22.75 -10.56
C ARG A 404 17.42 22.89 -11.71
N SER A 405 18.51 23.66 -11.55
CA SER A 405 19.46 23.89 -12.64
C SER A 405 20.52 22.77 -12.72
N TRP A 406 21.05 22.32 -11.59
CA TRP A 406 22.10 21.29 -11.59
C TRP A 406 21.55 19.90 -11.93
N SER A 407 20.28 19.62 -11.62
CA SER A 407 19.60 18.39 -12.07
C SER A 407 19.56 18.25 -13.59
N ILE A 408 19.42 19.34 -14.35
CA ILE A 408 19.44 19.33 -15.81
C ILE A 408 20.83 18.97 -16.33
N VAL A 409 21.89 19.56 -15.76
CA VAL A 409 23.28 19.25 -16.11
C VAL A 409 23.59 17.78 -15.80
N LEU A 410 23.25 17.31 -14.60
CA LEU A 410 23.40 15.91 -14.18
C LEU A 410 22.63 14.96 -15.10
N ALA A 411 21.40 15.31 -15.48
CA ALA A 411 20.58 14.53 -16.39
C ALA A 411 21.23 14.34 -17.77
N VAL A 412 21.78 15.41 -18.34
CA VAL A 412 22.49 15.38 -19.63
C VAL A 412 23.79 14.56 -19.54
N VAL A 413 24.57 14.72 -18.47
CA VAL A 413 25.81 13.94 -18.24
C VAL A 413 25.50 12.45 -18.09
N LEU A 414 24.52 12.07 -17.26
CA LEU A 414 24.13 10.67 -17.06
C LEU A 414 23.54 10.05 -18.32
N TRP A 415 22.75 10.80 -19.09
CA TRP A 415 22.22 10.33 -20.37
C TRP A 415 23.31 10.13 -21.42
N HIS A 416 24.30 11.04 -21.49
CA HIS A 416 25.47 10.86 -22.34
C HIS A 416 26.22 9.58 -21.94
N GLN A 417 26.56 9.42 -20.65
CA GLN A 417 27.27 8.24 -20.13
C GLN A 417 26.51 6.94 -20.40
N ALA A 418 25.18 6.88 -20.19
CA ALA A 418 24.37 5.71 -20.52
C ALA A 418 24.53 5.28 -22.00
N ASN A 419 24.67 6.25 -22.90
CA ASN A 419 24.85 6.01 -24.32
C ASN A 419 26.31 5.74 -24.75
N THR A 420 27.33 6.26 -24.04
CA THR A 420 28.75 6.15 -24.42
C THR A 420 29.60 5.23 -23.52
N LEU A 421 29.03 4.65 -22.45
CA LEU A 421 29.70 3.73 -21.53
C LEU A 421 30.52 2.63 -22.26
N PRO A 422 31.79 2.39 -21.87
CA PRO A 422 32.62 1.31 -22.40
C PRO A 422 32.05 -0.09 -22.13
N GLU A 423 32.28 -1.03 -23.05
CA GLU A 423 31.75 -2.39 -22.94
C GLU A 423 32.22 -3.15 -21.69
N HIS A 424 33.43 -2.91 -21.20
CA HIS A 424 33.96 -3.63 -20.04
C HIS A 424 33.11 -3.40 -18.78
N CYS A 425 32.56 -2.19 -18.58
CA CYS A 425 31.65 -1.89 -17.47
C CYS A 425 30.34 -2.70 -17.56
N LEU A 426 29.84 -2.94 -18.77
CA LEU A 426 28.65 -3.75 -19.02
C LEU A 426 28.94 -5.25 -18.82
N ARG A 427 30.17 -5.71 -19.09
CA ARG A 427 30.57 -7.12 -18.90
C ARG A 427 30.62 -7.55 -17.43
N THR A 428 31.01 -6.66 -16.50
CA THR A 428 30.94 -6.95 -15.06
C THR A 428 29.50 -7.24 -14.62
N CYS A 429 28.54 -6.45 -15.11
CA CYS A 429 27.11 -6.66 -14.85
C CYS A 429 26.62 -8.05 -15.35
N LEU A 430 27.13 -8.50 -16.51
CA LEU A 430 26.83 -9.83 -17.06
C LEU A 430 27.41 -10.97 -16.20
N SER A 431 28.62 -10.81 -15.67
CA SER A 431 29.24 -11.83 -14.81
C SER A 431 28.51 -11.96 -13.47
N GLU A 432 28.10 -10.85 -12.86
CA GLU A 432 27.32 -10.88 -11.61
C GLU A 432 25.91 -11.44 -11.79
N ALA A 433 25.26 -11.14 -12.93
CA ALA A 433 23.97 -11.72 -13.31
C ALA A 433 24.04 -13.24 -13.44
N SER A 434 25.13 -13.75 -14.02
CA SER A 434 25.40 -15.18 -14.19
C SER A 434 25.52 -15.91 -12.85
N ILE A 435 26.29 -15.33 -11.91
CA ILE A 435 26.64 -15.96 -10.63
C ILE A 435 25.44 -16.20 -9.71
N ARG A 436 24.35 -15.41 -9.81
CA ARG A 436 23.19 -15.49 -8.90
C ARG A 436 21.91 -16.11 -9.48
N GLY A 437 21.96 -16.72 -10.67
CA GLY A 437 20.94 -17.69 -11.07
C GLY A 437 20.57 -17.77 -12.55
N MET A 438 21.45 -18.36 -13.36
CA MET A 438 21.07 -19.15 -14.55
C MET A 438 22.08 -20.29 -14.72
N GLN A 439 21.59 -21.53 -14.89
CA GLN A 439 22.49 -22.66 -15.17
C GLN A 439 23.11 -22.51 -16.57
N SER A 440 24.44 -22.60 -16.61
CA SER A 440 25.21 -22.59 -17.86
C SER A 440 25.04 -23.91 -18.61
N THR A 441 24.63 -23.83 -19.87
CA THR A 441 24.80 -24.93 -20.84
C THR A 441 25.96 -24.59 -21.77
N LYS A 442 26.81 -25.59 -22.03
CA LYS A 442 27.94 -25.52 -22.95
C LYS A 442 27.46 -25.38 -24.40
N ASP A 443 27.17 -24.15 -24.81
CA ASP A 443 27.20 -23.64 -26.20
C ASP A 443 26.91 -22.13 -26.13
N GLY A 444 27.76 -21.32 -26.78
CA GLY A 444 27.93 -19.86 -26.54
C GLY A 444 26.68 -19.02 -26.24
N LEU A 445 26.83 -18.08 -25.29
CA LEU A 445 25.78 -17.23 -24.69
C LEU A 445 24.68 -16.75 -25.67
N LYS A 446 23.61 -17.53 -25.79
CA LYS A 446 22.31 -17.04 -26.26
C LYS A 446 21.51 -16.59 -25.04
N TYR A 447 21.41 -15.27 -24.86
CA TYR A 447 20.45 -14.70 -23.91
C TYR A 447 19.05 -15.26 -24.19
N TYR A 448 18.35 -15.70 -23.14
CA TYR A 448 17.01 -16.27 -23.28
C TYR A 448 16.09 -15.27 -23.96
N ASN A 449 15.80 -15.56 -25.22
CA ASN A 449 14.90 -14.80 -26.05
C ASN A 449 13.48 -15.07 -25.54
N TYR A 450 13.04 -14.29 -24.54
CA TYR A 450 11.62 -14.10 -24.26
C TYR A 450 11.01 -13.36 -25.45
N ARG A 451 10.86 -14.11 -26.56
CA ARG A 451 10.14 -13.69 -27.75
C ARG A 451 8.76 -13.26 -27.28
N CYS A 452 8.44 -11.99 -27.46
CA CYS A 452 7.05 -11.60 -27.58
C CYS A 452 6.49 -12.42 -28.74
N ASN A 453 5.70 -13.45 -28.43
CA ASN A 453 4.71 -13.95 -29.37
C ASN A 453 3.61 -12.90 -29.47
N THR A 454 3.93 -11.78 -30.12
CA THR A 454 2.93 -11.09 -30.94
C THR A 454 2.41 -12.13 -31.90
N VAL A 455 1.17 -12.59 -31.67
CA VAL A 455 0.41 -13.33 -32.66
C VAL A 455 0.17 -12.36 -33.80
N SER A 456 1.09 -12.35 -34.77
CA SER A 456 0.90 -11.69 -36.04
C SER A 456 -0.28 -12.34 -36.73
N PHE A 457 -1.43 -11.68 -36.68
CA PHE A 457 -2.64 -12.04 -37.43
C PHE A 457 -2.39 -11.84 -38.93
N THR A 458 -1.60 -12.71 -39.54
CA THR A 458 -1.58 -12.86 -40.99
C THR A 458 -2.91 -13.48 -41.39
N LYS A 459 -3.83 -12.63 -41.89
CA LYS A 459 -5.02 -13.08 -42.61
C LYS A 459 -4.59 -14.06 -43.69
N ASN A 460 -4.95 -15.33 -43.54
CA ASN A 460 -5.07 -16.24 -44.66
C ASN A 460 -6.49 -16.79 -44.67
N PHE A 461 -7.25 -16.33 -45.66
CA PHE A 461 -8.51 -16.97 -46.04
C PHE A 461 -8.20 -18.41 -46.44
N ASN A 462 -8.78 -19.39 -45.75
CA ASN A 462 -9.32 -20.52 -46.49
C ASN A 462 -10.58 -21.10 -45.83
N LYS A 463 -11.50 -21.55 -46.69
CA LYS A 463 -12.85 -21.97 -46.33
C LYS A 463 -12.82 -23.39 -45.74
N LYS A 464 -13.50 -23.59 -44.60
CA LYS A 464 -14.61 -24.56 -44.40
C LYS A 464 -14.76 -25.00 -42.93
N GLY A 465 -15.92 -24.68 -42.34
CA GLY A 465 -16.76 -25.72 -41.73
C GLY A 465 -16.67 -26.00 -40.22
N ARG A 466 -17.79 -25.65 -39.55
CA ARG A 466 -18.34 -26.21 -38.29
C ARG A 466 -17.77 -25.70 -36.96
N GLY A 467 -18.66 -25.70 -35.98
CA GLY A 467 -18.55 -24.99 -34.70
C GLY A 467 -17.92 -25.81 -33.54
N PRO A 468 -18.11 -25.33 -32.29
CA PRO A 468 -17.26 -25.68 -31.15
C PRO A 468 -17.72 -26.94 -30.40
N ILE A 469 -16.89 -27.43 -29.46
CA ILE A 469 -17.31 -27.85 -28.11
C ILE A 469 -16.08 -28.11 -27.18
N SER A 470 -16.27 -27.74 -25.91
CA SER A 470 -15.50 -27.94 -24.66
C SER A 470 -14.11 -28.61 -24.64
N CYS A 471 -13.21 -27.98 -23.87
CA CYS A 471 -12.19 -28.71 -23.09
C CYS A 471 -12.80 -29.24 -21.77
N THR A 472 -12.59 -30.52 -21.46
CA THR A 472 -12.78 -31.10 -20.12
C THR A 472 -11.50 -31.77 -19.65
N TRP A 473 -11.16 -31.56 -18.37
CA TRP A 473 -10.10 -32.25 -17.66
C TRP A 473 -10.66 -33.50 -16.97
N LEU A 474 -10.03 -34.67 -17.18
CA LEU A 474 -9.89 -35.81 -16.25
C LEU A 474 -9.17 -36.91 -17.06
N ASP A 475 -7.88 -37.13 -16.81
CA ASP A 475 -7.34 -38.09 -15.82
C ASP A 475 -7.32 -39.53 -16.36
N LEU A 476 -6.13 -40.18 -16.34
CA LEU A 476 -5.97 -41.61 -16.09
C LEU A 476 -4.50 -42.05 -16.09
N LYS A 477 -3.97 -42.19 -14.87
CA LYS A 477 -2.79 -42.99 -14.53
C LYS A 477 -3.08 -44.49 -14.74
N LYS A 478 -2.56 -45.15 -15.79
CA LYS A 478 -2.30 -46.62 -15.81
C LYS A 478 -1.58 -47.15 -17.07
N ARG A 479 -0.73 -48.17 -16.84
CA ARG A 479 0.02 -49.02 -17.82
C ARG A 479 1.16 -48.30 -18.56
N GLY A 480 2.34 -48.87 -18.78
CA GLY A 480 2.87 -50.16 -18.33
C GLY A 480 3.81 -50.80 -19.36
N LEU A 481 5.12 -50.89 -19.04
CA LEU A 481 6.14 -51.77 -19.65
C LEU A 481 6.34 -51.76 -21.18
N ARG A 482 7.59 -51.47 -21.61
CA ARG A 482 8.52 -52.52 -22.09
C ARG A 482 9.95 -51.99 -22.29
N LEU A 483 10.90 -52.65 -21.61
CA LEU A 483 12.29 -52.73 -22.05
C LEU A 483 12.38 -53.82 -23.14
N ASN A 484 13.22 -53.62 -24.15
CA ASN A 484 13.58 -54.65 -25.14
C ASN A 484 15.09 -54.60 -25.40
N GLY A 485 15.77 -55.75 -25.29
CA GLY A 485 17.20 -55.89 -25.58
C GLY A 485 17.69 -57.34 -25.51
N ILE A 486 17.52 -58.10 -26.61
CA ILE A 486 17.89 -59.53 -26.83
C ILE A 486 18.05 -59.70 -28.36
N ASN A 487 19.05 -60.37 -28.97
CA ASN A 487 20.24 -61.11 -28.48
C ASN A 487 21.45 -60.93 -29.46
N LYS A 488 22.59 -61.57 -29.16
CA LYS A 488 23.73 -61.79 -30.07
C LYS A 488 23.49 -62.95 -31.07
N SER A 489 24.17 -62.92 -32.21
CA SER A 489 24.62 -64.13 -32.92
C SER A 489 25.90 -63.85 -33.72
N LYS A 490 26.89 -64.75 -33.65
CA LYS A 490 28.16 -64.69 -34.40
C LYS A 490 28.05 -65.51 -35.69
N LYS A 491 28.61 -65.02 -36.81
CA LYS A 491 29.28 -65.89 -37.79
C LYS A 491 30.36 -65.16 -38.59
N ILE A 492 31.52 -65.79 -38.67
CA ILE A 492 32.72 -65.36 -39.41
C ILE A 492 32.67 -65.95 -40.81
N LYS A 493 33.08 -65.21 -41.85
CA LYS A 493 33.91 -65.72 -42.98
C LYS A 493 34.37 -64.59 -43.91
N ARG A 494 35.69 -64.58 -44.17
CA ARG A 494 36.46 -64.29 -45.42
C ARG A 494 35.87 -63.28 -46.43
N LYS A 495 36.66 -62.40 -47.03
CA LYS A 495 38.10 -62.49 -47.37
C LYS A 495 38.93 -61.38 -46.72
#